data_AF-B6QEI3-F1
#
_entry.id   AF-B6QEI3-F1
#
_cell.length_a   1.000
_cell.length_b   1.000
_cell.length_c   1.000
_cell.angle_alpha   90.00
_cell.angle_beta   90.00
_cell.angle_gamma   90.00
#
_symmetry.space_group_name_H-M   'P 1'
#
loop_
_entity.id
_entity.type
_entity.pdbx_description
1 polymer ?
#
loop_
_entity_poly.entity_id
_entity_poly.type
_entity_poly.pdbx_seq_one_letter_code
_entity_poly.pdbx_strand_id
1 'polypeptide(L)'
;MADGQNPDPVLPSPAQPPQPQSIPKRKPVSVGTNEAPIVESTATTTADNRSHEQLQSIASYPAKDVAIGTWELQTANYGARRRFALPALSLAFFDKVRLGPLDKYLPYEQRKRRYAIAGIISALIIALLALIIGLAAGLSTGKKTQNLPLPTSHGGPYSGDLTYYEPGLGACGMTSSSSNNICAVSHLVFDAAQTGSNPNANPLCGLKLRLRRNDKSVDVTVVDRCVGCKATDIDTTTSVFGTLAEIDQGRVMVDWAWLESSPVNVTTVS
;
A
#
# COMPACT_ATOMS: atom_id res chain seq x y z
N MET A 1 18.78 46.71 -69.74
CA MET A 1 20.10 46.40 -69.16
C MET A 1 20.47 47.55 -68.24
N ALA A 2 20.23 47.38 -66.95
CA ALA A 2 20.87 48.09 -65.83
C ALA A 2 20.29 47.44 -64.55
N ASP A 3 21.17 46.74 -63.85
CA ASP A 3 20.91 45.83 -62.74
C ASP A 3 20.39 46.53 -61.49
N GLY A 4 19.47 45.84 -60.80
CA GLY A 4 19.09 46.17 -59.43
C GLY A 4 20.00 45.45 -58.45
N GLN A 5 20.83 46.21 -57.73
CA GLN A 5 21.50 45.74 -56.51
C GLN A 5 20.60 46.03 -55.30
N ASN A 6 20.11 44.95 -54.68
CA ASN A 6 19.53 44.93 -53.35
C ASN A 6 20.68 44.83 -52.32
N PRO A 7 20.71 45.59 -51.20
CA PRO A 7 21.79 45.50 -50.23
C PRO A 7 21.72 44.20 -49.40
N ASP A 8 22.91 43.63 -49.13
CA ASP A 8 23.12 42.38 -48.40
C ASP A 8 22.66 42.44 -46.92
N PRO A 9 22.26 41.30 -46.33
CA PRO A 9 21.83 41.22 -44.94
C PRO A 9 23.01 41.24 -43.96
N VAL A 10 22.90 42.08 -42.93
CA VAL A 10 23.85 42.16 -41.81
C VAL A 10 23.72 40.91 -40.93
N LEU A 11 24.77 40.09 -40.88
CA LEU A 11 24.89 38.98 -39.93
C LEU A 11 25.06 39.51 -38.49
N PRO A 12 24.40 38.92 -37.48
CA PRO A 12 24.65 39.25 -36.07
C PRO A 12 25.96 38.61 -35.58
N SER A 13 26.71 39.39 -34.79
CA SER A 13 27.97 39.02 -34.15
C SER A 13 27.79 37.86 -33.14
N PRO A 14 28.73 36.90 -33.06
CA PRO A 14 28.61 35.79 -32.12
C PRO A 14 28.77 36.25 -30.66
N ALA A 15 27.84 35.83 -29.81
CA ALA A 15 27.89 36.05 -28.36
C ALA A 15 29.12 35.35 -27.75
N GLN A 16 29.92 36.09 -26.98
CA GLN A 16 31.04 35.53 -26.22
C GLN A 16 30.54 34.64 -25.07
N PRO A 17 31.19 33.50 -24.80
CA PRO A 17 30.84 32.64 -23.68
C PRO A 17 31.19 33.30 -22.32
N PRO A 18 30.38 33.05 -21.27
CA PRO A 18 30.62 33.62 -19.95
C PRO A 18 31.93 33.11 -19.34
N GLN A 19 32.74 34.02 -18.82
CA GLN A 19 34.00 33.73 -18.13
C GLN A 19 33.72 33.04 -16.77
N PRO A 20 34.55 32.07 -16.34
CA PRO A 20 34.37 31.40 -15.05
C PRO A 20 34.68 32.36 -13.90
N GLN A 21 33.69 32.64 -13.05
CA GLN A 21 33.90 33.36 -11.80
C GLN A 21 34.58 32.44 -10.77
N SER A 22 35.71 32.88 -10.24
CA SER A 22 36.49 32.16 -9.23
C SER A 22 35.75 32.10 -7.90
N ILE A 23 35.32 30.90 -7.49
CA ILE A 23 34.75 30.61 -6.17
C ILE A 23 35.87 30.67 -5.12
N PRO A 24 35.75 31.45 -4.02
CA PRO A 24 36.73 31.44 -2.95
C PRO A 24 36.72 30.09 -2.21
N LYS A 25 37.89 29.42 -2.14
CA LYS A 25 38.11 28.23 -1.32
C LYS A 25 37.86 28.54 0.15
N ARG A 26 36.87 27.89 0.78
CA ARG A 26 36.72 27.91 2.24
C ARG A 26 37.84 27.09 2.89
N LYS A 27 38.44 27.65 3.93
CA LYS A 27 39.40 26.97 4.82
C LYS A 27 38.72 25.79 5.55
N PRO A 28 39.45 24.69 5.81
CA PRO A 28 38.94 23.60 6.64
C PRO A 28 38.74 24.09 8.09
N VAL A 29 37.55 23.81 8.63
CA VAL A 29 37.22 23.99 10.04
C VAL A 29 37.81 22.82 10.82
N SER A 30 38.62 23.13 11.81
CA SER A 30 39.19 22.19 12.78
C SER A 30 38.08 21.54 13.61
N VAL A 31 37.97 20.21 13.52
CA VAL A 31 37.13 19.40 14.42
C VAL A 31 37.86 19.31 15.76
N GLY A 32 37.24 19.90 16.79
CA GLY A 32 37.66 19.76 18.18
C GLY A 32 37.39 18.35 18.70
N THR A 33 38.42 17.79 19.33
CA THR A 33 38.38 16.61 20.19
C THR A 33 37.49 16.85 21.40
N ASN A 34 36.43 16.07 21.55
CA ASN A 34 35.72 15.93 22.82
C ASN A 34 35.84 14.48 23.29
N GLU A 35 36.78 14.32 24.22
CA GLU A 35 36.92 13.18 25.11
C GLU A 35 35.79 13.25 26.16
N ALA A 36 35.07 12.15 26.35
CA ALA A 36 34.11 11.99 27.43
C ALA A 36 34.48 10.73 28.24
N PRO A 37 34.24 10.73 29.56
CA PRO A 37 35.05 9.99 30.52
C PRO A 37 34.56 8.56 30.77
N ILE A 38 35.53 7.67 30.93
CA ILE A 38 35.41 6.31 31.43
C ILE A 38 35.21 6.39 32.94
N VAL A 39 34.14 5.79 33.46
CA VAL A 39 33.97 5.53 34.90
C VAL A 39 34.60 4.18 35.20
N GLU A 40 35.68 4.25 35.95
CA GLU A 40 36.43 3.16 36.54
C GLU A 40 35.72 2.66 37.82
N SER A 41 35.47 1.35 37.89
CA SER A 41 35.16 0.66 39.15
C SER A 41 36.37 -0.21 39.50
N THR A 42 37.07 0.23 40.53
CA THR A 42 38.27 -0.38 41.12
C THR A 42 37.97 -1.76 41.73
N ALA A 43 38.77 -2.77 41.39
CA ALA A 43 39.11 -3.87 42.30
C ALA A 43 40.39 -4.60 41.84
N THR A 44 41.52 -4.14 42.39
CA THR A 44 42.66 -4.91 42.91
C THR A 44 43.20 -6.11 42.13
N THR A 45 44.37 -5.91 41.52
CA THR A 45 45.33 -6.93 41.10
C THR A 45 46.12 -7.47 42.28
N THR A 46 46.33 -8.79 42.41
CA THR A 46 47.59 -9.39 42.92
C THR A 46 47.68 -10.87 42.54
N ALA A 47 48.83 -11.26 41.95
CA ALA A 47 49.46 -12.59 41.89
C ALA A 47 48.75 -13.71 41.09
N ASP A 48 49.42 -14.69 40.48
CA ASP A 48 50.81 -14.96 40.10
C ASP A 48 50.74 -16.22 39.20
N ASN A 49 51.77 -16.37 38.41
CA ASN A 49 52.17 -17.39 37.44
C ASN A 49 51.92 -18.87 37.86
N ARG A 50 51.30 -19.69 36.98
CA ARG A 50 51.75 -21.10 36.79
C ARG A 50 51.12 -21.79 35.58
N SER A 51 52.00 -22.35 34.77
CA SER A 51 51.78 -23.24 33.64
C SER A 51 51.11 -24.56 34.03
N HIS A 52 50.27 -25.04 33.12
CA HIS A 52 50.04 -26.45 32.70
C HIS A 52 50.42 -27.56 33.69
N GLU A 53 49.43 -28.29 34.20
CA GLU A 53 49.36 -29.76 34.06
C GLU A 53 48.00 -30.34 34.51
N GLN A 54 47.59 -31.38 33.79
CA GLN A 54 46.75 -32.52 34.20
C GLN A 54 45.22 -32.39 34.42
N LEU A 55 44.52 -32.96 33.43
CA LEU A 55 43.51 -34.02 33.52
C LEU A 55 42.19 -33.79 34.27
N GLN A 56 41.13 -33.69 33.45
CA GLN A 56 39.94 -34.55 33.47
C GLN A 56 39.28 -34.89 34.82
N SER A 57 38.23 -34.14 35.15
CA SER A 57 36.87 -34.60 35.54
C SER A 57 36.17 -33.38 36.18
N ILE A 58 35.01 -32.96 35.70
CA ILE A 58 33.70 -33.35 36.22
C ILE A 58 32.68 -33.28 35.09
N ALA A 59 31.82 -34.29 35.07
CA ALA A 59 30.77 -34.53 34.10
C ALA A 59 29.55 -33.59 34.23
N SER A 60 28.83 -33.47 33.11
CA SER A 60 27.38 -33.77 32.98
C SER A 60 26.53 -32.63 32.40
N TYR A 61 26.33 -32.69 31.08
CA TYR A 61 25.14 -32.15 30.42
C TYR A 61 24.61 -33.21 29.44
N PRO A 62 23.33 -33.61 29.51
CA PRO A 62 22.82 -34.70 28.69
C PRO A 62 22.56 -34.23 27.25
N ALA A 63 23.00 -35.07 26.32
CA ALA A 63 22.67 -35.05 24.92
C ALA A 63 21.16 -35.30 24.71
N LYS A 64 20.58 -34.66 23.69
CA LYS A 64 19.39 -35.17 23.02
C LYS A 64 19.70 -35.33 21.54
N ASP A 65 19.49 -36.56 21.10
CA ASP A 65 19.91 -37.11 19.83
C ASP A 65 19.20 -36.51 18.63
N VAL A 66 19.96 -36.42 17.55
CA VAL A 66 19.54 -36.13 16.19
C VAL A 66 18.83 -37.36 15.63
N ALA A 67 17.54 -37.21 15.32
CA ALA A 67 16.82 -38.13 14.43
C ALA A 67 16.64 -37.46 13.07
N ILE A 68 17.20 -38.11 12.05
CA ILE A 68 17.09 -37.80 10.63
C ILE A 68 15.63 -37.98 10.22
N GLY A 69 14.96 -36.89 9.88
CA GLY A 69 13.61 -36.86 9.29
C GLY A 69 13.69 -36.38 7.84
N THR A 70 13.13 -37.19 6.95
CA THR A 70 12.95 -36.95 5.52
C THR A 70 12.15 -35.67 5.24
N TRP A 71 12.65 -34.79 4.36
CA TRP A 71 11.91 -33.63 3.88
C TRP A 71 10.91 -34.06 2.81
N GLU A 72 9.74 -34.51 3.23
CA GLU A 72 8.59 -34.68 2.34
C GLU A 72 7.84 -33.35 2.24
N LEU A 73 7.66 -32.90 1.00
CA LEU A 73 7.03 -31.64 0.61
C LEU A 73 5.63 -31.50 1.23
N GLN A 74 5.49 -30.63 2.25
CA GLN A 74 4.17 -30.10 2.61
C GLN A 74 3.76 -29.05 1.58
N THR A 75 3.12 -29.53 0.51
CA THR A 75 2.22 -28.69 -0.29
C THR A 75 1.19 -28.07 0.64
N ALA A 76 1.29 -26.78 0.87
CA ALA A 76 0.24 -25.99 1.49
C ALA A 76 -0.99 -26.04 0.58
N ASN A 77 -1.90 -26.97 0.85
CA ASN A 77 -3.22 -26.99 0.26
C ASN A 77 -3.99 -25.77 0.77
N TYR A 78 -3.94 -24.68 0.00
CA TYR A 78 -5.01 -23.66 -0.05
C TYR A 78 -6.27 -24.33 -0.60
N GLY A 79 -6.90 -25.12 0.26
CA GLY A 79 -8.02 -25.98 -0.11
C GLY A 79 -8.84 -26.38 1.11
N ALA A 80 -8.74 -25.62 2.22
CA ALA A 80 -9.76 -25.68 3.24
C ALA A 80 -11.02 -25.02 2.67
N ARG A 81 -11.78 -25.76 1.86
CA ARG A 81 -13.23 -25.58 1.77
C ARG A 81 -13.70 -25.59 3.23
N ARG A 82 -13.92 -24.41 3.81
CA ARG A 82 -14.77 -24.28 4.98
C ARG A 82 -16.09 -24.87 4.52
N ARG A 83 -16.30 -26.14 4.84
CA ARG A 83 -17.62 -26.73 4.86
C ARG A 83 -18.33 -25.89 5.89
N PHE A 84 -19.01 -24.83 5.44
CA PHE A 84 -20.15 -24.32 6.17
C PHE A 84 -21.06 -25.54 6.25
N ALA A 85 -20.91 -26.29 7.34
CA ALA A 85 -21.95 -27.15 7.81
C ALA A 85 -23.10 -26.18 8.04
N LEU A 86 -23.99 -26.08 7.05
CA LEU A 86 -25.34 -25.63 7.31
C LEU A 86 -25.73 -26.44 8.55
N PRO A 87 -26.04 -25.82 9.70
CA PRO A 87 -26.65 -26.57 10.76
C PRO A 87 -27.81 -27.24 10.07
N ALA A 88 -27.84 -28.58 10.08
CA ALA A 88 -29.00 -29.31 9.63
C ALA A 88 -30.12 -28.68 10.45
N LEU A 89 -30.90 -27.82 9.80
CA LEU A 89 -32.11 -27.24 10.36
C LEU A 89 -32.95 -28.48 10.53
N SER A 90 -32.82 -29.05 11.72
CA SER A 90 -33.49 -30.26 12.11
C SER A 90 -34.95 -29.97 11.85
N LEU A 91 -35.52 -30.65 10.85
CA LEU A 91 -36.94 -30.62 10.56
C LEU A 91 -37.78 -31.01 11.80
N ALA A 92 -37.15 -31.47 12.88
CA ALA A 92 -37.76 -31.69 14.18
C ALA A 92 -38.31 -30.42 14.86
N PHE A 93 -37.95 -29.18 14.44
CA PHE A 93 -38.61 -28.00 15.02
C PHE A 93 -40.04 -27.81 14.52
N PHE A 94 -40.44 -28.44 13.40
CA PHE A 94 -41.83 -28.44 12.95
C PHE A 94 -42.70 -29.48 13.66
N ASP A 95 -42.12 -30.42 14.41
CA ASP A 95 -42.87 -31.48 15.10
C ASP A 95 -43.53 -30.99 16.41
N LYS A 96 -43.19 -29.77 16.87
CA LYS A 96 -43.81 -29.12 18.02
C LYS A 96 -44.85 -28.04 17.68
N VAL A 97 -45.19 -27.84 16.41
CA VAL A 97 -46.44 -27.16 16.05
C VAL A 97 -47.58 -28.18 16.02
N ARG A 98 -47.67 -29.01 17.08
CA ARG A 98 -48.91 -29.71 17.41
C ARG A 98 -49.85 -28.66 17.98
N LEU A 99 -50.63 -28.05 17.09
CA LEU A 99 -51.92 -27.49 17.45
C LEU A 99 -52.64 -28.55 18.31
N GLY A 100 -53.04 -28.13 19.52
CA GLY A 100 -53.55 -29.03 20.54
C GLY A 100 -54.77 -29.85 20.10
N PRO A 101 -55.28 -30.74 20.98
CA PRO A 101 -56.31 -31.74 20.68
C PRO A 101 -57.68 -31.22 20.20
N LEU A 102 -57.84 -29.92 19.95
CA LEU A 102 -59.07 -29.30 19.47
C LEU A 102 -59.17 -29.19 17.94
N ASP A 103 -58.14 -29.60 17.18
CA ASP A 103 -58.19 -29.52 15.72
C ASP A 103 -59.22 -30.51 15.11
N LYS A 104 -59.68 -31.51 15.88
CA LYS A 104 -60.67 -32.51 15.42
C LYS A 104 -62.09 -31.99 15.21
N TYR A 105 -62.42 -30.76 15.63
CA TYR A 105 -63.78 -30.19 15.54
C TYR A 105 -63.91 -28.97 14.61
N LEU A 106 -62.86 -28.62 13.84
CA LEU A 106 -62.92 -27.51 12.89
C LEU A 106 -63.27 -28.00 11.47
N PRO A 107 -64.20 -27.32 10.77
CA PRO A 107 -64.68 -27.73 9.45
C PRO A 107 -63.53 -27.79 8.43
N TYR A 108 -63.51 -28.85 7.62
CA TYR A 108 -62.48 -29.18 6.64
C TYR A 108 -62.02 -27.99 5.77
N GLU A 109 -62.94 -27.11 5.40
CA GLU A 109 -62.68 -25.89 4.60
C GLU A 109 -61.76 -24.86 5.31
N GLN A 110 -61.87 -24.70 6.63
CA GLN A 110 -61.01 -23.78 7.38
C GLN A 110 -59.57 -24.30 7.51
N ARG A 111 -59.37 -25.62 7.57
CA ARG A 111 -58.04 -26.23 7.67
C ARG A 111 -57.27 -26.10 6.35
N LYS A 112 -57.95 -26.31 5.22
CA LYS A 112 -57.42 -26.09 3.86
C LYS A 112 -56.95 -24.64 3.66
N ARG A 113 -57.73 -23.65 4.11
CA ARG A 113 -57.38 -22.22 4.01
C ARG A 113 -56.16 -21.84 4.86
N ARG A 114 -55.98 -22.45 6.04
CA ARG A 114 -54.81 -22.21 6.91
C ARG A 114 -53.51 -22.76 6.31
N TYR A 115 -53.54 -23.97 5.76
CA TYR A 115 -52.38 -24.53 5.06
C TYR A 115 -52.06 -23.77 3.77
N ALA A 116 -53.07 -23.28 3.04
CA ALA A 116 -52.87 -22.44 1.87
C ALA A 116 -52.17 -21.11 2.24
N ILE A 117 -52.60 -20.43 3.32
CA ILE A 117 -51.98 -19.20 3.81
C ILE A 117 -50.55 -19.48 4.30
N ALA A 118 -50.32 -20.56 5.06
CA ALA A 118 -48.99 -20.95 5.52
C ALA A 118 -48.04 -21.27 4.35
N GLY A 119 -48.55 -21.90 3.29
CA GLY A 119 -47.81 -22.17 2.06
C GLY A 119 -47.43 -20.91 1.28
N ILE A 120 -48.32 -19.91 1.23
CA ILE A 120 -48.01 -18.61 0.61
C ILE A 120 -46.93 -17.88 1.43
N ILE A 121 -47.06 -17.86 2.77
CA ILE A 121 -46.08 -17.21 3.65
C ILE A 121 -44.72 -17.90 3.55
N SER A 122 -44.67 -19.24 3.52
CA SER A 122 -43.40 -19.96 3.36
C SER A 122 -42.77 -19.71 2.00
N ALA A 123 -43.56 -19.65 0.91
CA ALA A 123 -43.06 -19.30 -0.42
C ALA A 123 -42.50 -17.87 -0.47
N LEU A 124 -43.17 -16.89 0.17
CA LEU A 124 -42.68 -15.51 0.26
C LEU A 124 -41.38 -15.42 1.08
N ILE A 125 -41.27 -16.15 2.18
CA ILE A 125 -40.04 -16.20 3.00
C ILE A 125 -38.90 -16.83 2.19
N ILE A 126 -39.14 -17.92 1.47
CA ILE A 126 -38.12 -18.58 0.64
C ILE A 126 -37.68 -17.64 -0.50
N ALA A 127 -38.61 -16.95 -1.16
CA ALA A 127 -38.30 -15.97 -2.20
C ALA A 127 -37.47 -14.79 -1.66
N LEU A 128 -37.81 -14.29 -0.46
CA LEU A 128 -37.07 -13.23 0.22
C LEU A 128 -35.63 -13.68 0.56
N LEU A 129 -35.47 -14.89 1.11
CA LEU A 129 -34.15 -15.44 1.43
C LEU A 129 -33.30 -15.63 0.19
N ALA A 130 -33.88 -16.13 -0.91
CA ALA A 130 -33.19 -16.27 -2.19
C ALA A 130 -32.71 -14.92 -2.74
N LEU A 131 -33.53 -13.87 -2.63
CA LEU A 131 -33.17 -12.52 -3.06
C LEU A 131 -32.02 -11.94 -2.22
N ILE A 132 -32.06 -12.12 -0.89
CA ILE A 132 -30.99 -11.67 0.02
C ILE A 132 -29.66 -12.35 -0.34
N ILE A 133 -29.67 -13.68 -0.54
CA ILE A 133 -28.47 -14.44 -0.91
C ILE A 133 -27.98 -14.03 -2.31
N GLY A 134 -28.89 -13.86 -3.26
CA GLY A 134 -28.58 -13.42 -4.63
C GLY A 134 -27.93 -12.03 -4.67
N LEU A 135 -28.43 -11.07 -3.89
CA LEU A 135 -27.82 -9.74 -3.76
C LEU A 135 -26.46 -9.79 -3.06
N ALA A 136 -26.34 -10.57 -1.98
CA ALA A 136 -25.08 -10.71 -1.26
C ALA A 136 -23.96 -11.30 -2.14
N ALA A 137 -24.30 -12.29 -2.98
CA ALA A 137 -23.35 -12.86 -3.94
C ALA A 137 -23.11 -11.94 -5.15
N GLY A 138 -24.16 -11.30 -5.68
CA GLY A 138 -24.11 -10.45 -6.87
C GLY A 138 -23.37 -9.13 -6.67
N LEU A 139 -23.32 -8.59 -5.45
CA LEU A 139 -22.51 -7.41 -5.14
C LEU A 139 -21.02 -7.74 -4.92
N SER A 140 -20.68 -9.02 -4.76
CA SER A 140 -19.32 -9.49 -4.48
C SER A 140 -18.50 -9.77 -5.75
N THR A 141 -19.10 -9.67 -6.95
CA THR A 141 -18.34 -9.71 -8.20
C THR A 141 -17.39 -8.52 -8.25
N GLY A 142 -16.10 -8.81 -8.07
CA GLY A 142 -15.02 -7.85 -7.83
C GLY A 142 -15.02 -6.66 -8.78
N LYS A 143 -14.73 -5.48 -8.22
CA LYS A 143 -14.44 -4.27 -9.00
C LYS A 143 -13.37 -4.61 -10.03
N LYS A 144 -13.75 -4.76 -11.30
CA LYS A 144 -12.77 -4.83 -12.39
C LYS A 144 -12.01 -3.52 -12.37
N THR A 145 -10.69 -3.58 -12.22
CA THR A 145 -9.79 -2.44 -12.40
C THR A 145 -10.09 -1.86 -13.78
N GLN A 146 -10.68 -0.66 -13.82
CA GLN A 146 -10.94 0.03 -15.08
C GLN A 146 -9.65 0.74 -15.47
N ASN A 147 -9.18 0.48 -16.70
CA ASN A 147 -8.03 1.17 -17.26
C ASN A 147 -8.49 2.52 -17.81
N LEU A 148 -8.50 3.51 -16.94
CA LEU A 148 -9.04 4.83 -17.21
C LEU A 148 -7.95 5.76 -17.78
N PRO A 149 -8.33 6.73 -18.65
CA PRO A 149 -7.43 7.79 -19.06
C PRO A 149 -7.03 8.68 -17.88
N LEU A 150 -5.88 9.34 -18.04
CA LEU A 150 -5.47 10.41 -17.14
C LEU A 150 -6.43 11.60 -17.29
N PRO A 151 -6.90 12.21 -16.19
CA PRO A 151 -7.59 13.48 -16.26
C PRO A 151 -6.65 14.59 -16.73
N THR A 152 -7.21 15.64 -17.32
CA THR A 152 -6.46 16.82 -17.80
C THR A 152 -6.88 18.13 -17.13
N SER A 153 -7.87 18.10 -16.24
CA SER A 153 -8.52 19.29 -15.67
C SER A 153 -8.00 19.73 -14.31
N HIS A 154 -7.21 18.90 -13.63
CA HIS A 154 -6.85 19.10 -12.22
C HIS A 154 -5.33 19.20 -11.97
N GLY A 155 -4.55 19.35 -13.04
CA GLY A 155 -3.09 19.34 -13.02
C GLY A 155 -2.53 18.04 -13.59
N GLY A 156 -1.39 18.15 -14.29
CA GLY A 156 -0.81 17.09 -15.11
C GLY A 156 -1.37 17.08 -16.54
N PRO A 157 -1.10 16.01 -17.33
CA PRO A 157 -0.28 14.87 -16.96
C PRO A 157 1.19 15.25 -16.74
N TYR A 158 1.81 14.58 -15.78
CA TYR A 158 3.24 14.65 -15.49
C TYR A 158 3.86 13.28 -15.78
N SER A 159 5.13 13.28 -16.17
CA SER A 159 5.91 12.06 -16.33
C SER A 159 7.05 12.06 -15.32
N GLY A 160 7.26 10.93 -14.65
CA GLY A 160 8.32 10.77 -13.66
C GLY A 160 8.59 9.30 -13.36
N ASP A 161 9.58 9.06 -12.49
CA ASP A 161 9.87 7.72 -12.05
C ASP A 161 8.81 7.23 -11.05
N LEU A 162 8.41 5.98 -11.21
CA LEU A 162 7.65 5.22 -10.23
C LEU A 162 8.59 4.24 -9.54
N THR A 163 8.58 4.24 -8.21
CA THR A 163 9.22 3.21 -7.37
C THR A 163 8.22 2.65 -6.37
N TYR A 164 8.68 1.75 -5.48
CA TYR A 164 7.86 1.28 -4.38
C TYR A 164 8.61 1.17 -3.06
N TYR A 165 7.84 1.22 -1.97
CA TYR A 165 8.31 1.09 -0.59
C TYR A 165 7.35 0.23 0.25
N GLU A 166 7.83 -0.21 1.41
CA GLU A 166 6.98 -0.83 2.45
C GLU A 166 6.48 0.26 3.40
N PRO A 167 5.16 0.53 3.45
CA PRO A 167 4.65 1.67 4.20
C PRO A 167 4.53 1.40 5.69
N GLY A 168 4.53 2.49 6.46
CA GLY A 168 4.26 2.52 7.89
C GLY A 168 3.44 3.77 8.23
N LEU A 169 3.90 4.53 9.22
CA LEU A 169 3.35 5.87 9.51
C LEU A 169 3.93 6.89 8.52
N GLY A 170 3.10 7.42 7.62
CA GLY A 170 3.51 8.44 6.65
C GLY A 170 3.48 9.86 7.19
N ALA A 171 4.05 10.80 6.44
CA ALA A 171 4.08 12.24 6.75
C ALA A 171 2.70 12.88 6.92
N CYS A 172 1.64 12.26 6.39
CA CYS A 172 0.26 12.69 6.62
C CYS A 172 -0.32 12.22 7.96
N GLY A 173 0.45 11.54 8.81
CA GLY A 173 -0.01 11.01 10.09
C GLY A 173 -0.91 9.77 9.97
N MET A 174 -0.92 9.11 8.81
CA MET A 174 -1.72 7.92 8.55
C MET A 174 -0.84 6.67 8.50
N THR A 175 -1.21 5.62 9.22
CA THR A 175 -0.56 4.31 9.12
C THR A 175 -1.17 3.51 7.98
N SER A 176 -0.33 3.03 7.06
CA SER A 176 -0.73 2.24 5.90
C SER A 176 0.05 0.92 5.81
N SER A 177 -0.44 0.01 4.97
CA SER A 177 0.18 -1.30 4.67
C SER A 177 0.46 -1.43 3.17
N SER A 178 1.33 -2.36 2.79
CA SER A 178 1.69 -2.62 1.38
C SER A 178 0.51 -3.03 0.49
N SER A 179 -0.64 -3.39 1.07
CA SER A 179 -1.88 -3.69 0.35
C SER A 179 -2.75 -2.47 0.01
N ASN A 180 -2.44 -1.30 0.57
CA ASN A 180 -3.22 -0.09 0.33
C ASN A 180 -2.78 0.62 -0.96
N ASN A 181 -3.76 1.14 -1.71
CA ASN A 181 -3.49 1.98 -2.89
C ASN A 181 -3.11 3.39 -2.45
N ILE A 182 -1.86 3.56 -2.05
CA ILE A 182 -1.32 4.81 -1.52
C ILE A 182 -0.01 5.17 -2.20
N CYS A 183 0.43 6.41 -2.04
CA CYS A 183 1.73 6.86 -2.50
C CYS A 183 2.32 7.94 -1.60
N ALA A 184 3.63 8.10 -1.73
CA ALA A 184 4.38 9.25 -1.30
C ALA A 184 4.65 10.15 -2.52
N VAL A 185 4.32 11.44 -2.41
CA VAL A 185 4.73 12.44 -3.40
C VAL A 185 6.11 12.97 -3.05
N SER A 186 6.81 13.54 -4.03
CA SER A 186 8.14 14.10 -3.80
C SER A 186 8.15 15.13 -2.68
N HIS A 187 9.26 15.19 -1.95
CA HIS A 187 9.43 16.20 -0.91
C HIS A 187 9.31 17.62 -1.45
N LEU A 188 9.73 17.85 -2.70
CA LEU A 188 9.65 19.14 -3.36
C LEU A 188 8.19 19.60 -3.45
N VAL A 189 7.33 18.73 -3.97
CA VAL A 189 5.89 19.02 -4.12
C VAL A 189 5.19 19.09 -2.76
N PHE A 190 5.54 18.18 -1.84
CA PHE A 190 4.99 18.16 -0.49
C PHE A 190 5.31 19.44 0.27
N ASP A 191 6.58 19.85 0.28
CA ASP A 191 7.04 21.02 1.04
C ASP A 191 6.52 22.32 0.42
N ALA A 192 6.42 22.40 -0.92
CA ALA A 192 5.83 23.55 -1.60
C ALA A 192 4.34 23.74 -1.27
N ALA A 193 3.63 22.67 -0.94
CA ALA A 193 2.22 22.72 -0.52
C ALA A 193 2.05 23.07 0.95
N GLN A 194 3.10 22.94 1.76
CA GLN A 194 3.01 23.04 3.21
C GLN A 194 2.71 24.48 3.65
N THR A 195 1.63 24.66 4.41
CA THR A 195 1.20 25.99 4.90
C THR A 195 1.52 26.24 6.37
N GLY A 196 1.94 25.22 7.13
CA GLY A 196 2.25 25.32 8.56
C GLY A 196 3.35 24.35 9.01
N SER A 197 3.59 24.23 10.32
CA SER A 197 4.66 23.36 10.85
C SER A 197 4.27 21.88 10.97
N ASN A 198 2.97 21.56 10.98
CA ASN A 198 2.49 20.19 11.11
C ASN A 198 2.38 19.52 9.73
N PRO A 199 3.23 18.51 9.40
CA PRO A 199 3.16 17.82 8.11
C PRO A 199 1.87 17.01 7.93
N ASN A 200 1.23 16.57 9.02
CA ASN A 200 -0.03 15.83 8.96
C ASN A 200 -1.19 16.68 8.44
N ALA A 201 -1.03 18.01 8.46
CA ALA A 201 -2.01 18.99 7.97
C ALA A 201 -1.65 19.51 6.57
N ASN A 202 -0.71 18.88 5.86
CA ASN A 202 -0.37 19.26 4.49
C ASN A 202 -1.61 19.12 3.58
N PRO A 203 -1.92 20.12 2.74
CA PRO A 203 -3.14 20.08 1.91
C PRO A 203 -3.10 19.02 0.80
N LEU A 204 -1.95 18.38 0.53
CA LEU A 204 -1.88 17.22 -0.37
C LEU A 204 -2.33 15.91 0.29
N CYS A 205 -2.33 15.84 1.62
CA CYS A 205 -2.70 14.63 2.33
C CYS A 205 -4.16 14.25 2.05
N GLY A 206 -4.37 13.02 1.60
CA GLY A 206 -5.69 12.50 1.24
C GLY A 206 -6.13 12.80 -0.20
N LEU A 207 -5.43 13.69 -0.92
CA LEU A 207 -5.70 13.90 -2.35
C LEU A 207 -5.33 12.65 -3.16
N LYS A 208 -5.98 12.48 -4.30
CA LYS A 208 -5.76 11.32 -5.17
C LYS A 208 -5.06 11.64 -6.48
N LEU A 209 -4.23 10.68 -6.90
CA LEU A 209 -3.55 10.64 -8.19
C LEU A 209 -4.07 9.47 -9.00
N ARG A 210 -4.12 9.62 -10.32
CA ARG A 210 -4.16 8.48 -11.23
C ARG A 210 -2.78 8.27 -11.81
N LEU A 211 -2.24 7.07 -11.59
CA LEU A 211 -1.05 6.57 -12.26
C LEU A 211 -1.48 5.79 -13.50
N ARG A 212 -0.77 5.97 -14.61
CA ARG A 212 -1.00 5.25 -15.85
C ARG A 212 0.32 4.88 -16.51
N ARG A 213 0.41 3.62 -16.93
CA ARG A 213 1.52 3.10 -17.73
C ARG A 213 0.98 2.07 -18.70
N ASN A 214 1.32 2.23 -19.98
CA ASN A 214 0.72 1.44 -21.06
C ASN A 214 -0.82 1.54 -21.01
N ASP A 215 -1.50 0.40 -21.11
CA ASP A 215 -2.96 0.29 -21.01
C ASP A 215 -3.45 0.02 -19.58
N LYS A 216 -2.63 0.23 -18.55
CA LYS A 216 -3.03 0.01 -17.15
C LYS A 216 -3.06 1.32 -16.37
N SER A 217 -4.03 1.45 -15.47
CA SER A 217 -4.12 2.59 -14.56
C SER A 217 -4.54 2.18 -13.15
N VAL A 218 -4.12 2.97 -12.16
CA VAL A 218 -4.47 2.78 -10.76
C VAL A 218 -4.58 4.14 -10.06
N ASP A 219 -5.63 4.29 -9.25
CA ASP A 219 -5.82 5.47 -8.42
C ASP A 219 -5.20 5.21 -7.04
N VAL A 220 -4.41 6.17 -6.58
CA VAL A 220 -3.72 6.13 -5.29
C VAL A 220 -3.99 7.38 -4.48
N THR A 221 -3.97 7.24 -3.16
CA THR A 221 -4.10 8.35 -2.21
C THR A 221 -2.73 8.80 -1.72
N VAL A 222 -2.48 10.11 -1.66
CA VAL A 222 -1.26 10.66 -1.07
C VAL A 222 -1.33 10.54 0.45
N VAL A 223 -0.39 9.83 1.05
CA VAL A 223 -0.31 9.64 2.51
C VAL A 223 1.07 9.92 3.09
N ASP A 224 2.05 10.23 2.24
CA ASP A 224 3.44 10.33 2.67
C ASP A 224 4.27 11.27 1.78
N ARG A 225 5.50 11.53 2.21
CA ARG A 225 6.49 12.42 1.60
C ARG A 225 7.76 11.64 1.27
N CYS A 226 8.09 11.54 -0.02
CA CYS A 226 9.30 10.86 -0.49
C CYS A 226 10.51 11.82 -0.49
N VAL A 227 11.45 11.58 0.43
CA VAL A 227 12.63 12.45 0.64
C VAL A 227 13.72 12.32 -0.41
N GLY A 228 13.69 11.27 -1.24
CA GLY A 228 14.65 11.03 -2.31
C GLY A 228 14.11 11.22 -3.73
N CYS A 229 12.84 11.62 -3.85
CA CYS A 229 12.14 11.72 -5.13
C CYS A 229 12.32 13.09 -5.78
N LYS A 230 12.50 13.13 -7.10
CA LYS A 230 12.41 14.38 -7.89
C LYS A 230 10.96 14.86 -7.96
N ALA A 231 10.75 16.10 -8.40
CA ALA A 231 9.46 16.78 -8.36
C ALA A 231 8.28 15.92 -8.89
N THR A 232 8.48 15.21 -10.00
CA THR A 232 7.46 14.37 -10.64
C THR A 232 7.54 12.88 -10.31
N ASP A 233 8.51 12.45 -9.50
CA ASP A 233 8.65 11.05 -9.10
C ASP A 233 7.60 10.70 -8.04
N ILE A 234 7.10 9.47 -8.11
CA ILE A 234 6.10 8.91 -7.20
C ILE A 234 6.64 7.62 -6.60
N ASP A 235 6.53 7.47 -5.29
CA ASP A 235 6.85 6.23 -4.59
C ASP A 235 5.56 5.59 -4.08
N THR A 236 5.27 4.34 -4.43
CA THR A 236 3.98 3.71 -4.12
C THR A 236 4.15 2.41 -3.33
N THR A 237 3.08 1.70 -3.03
CA THR A 237 3.19 0.38 -2.42
C THR A 237 3.54 -0.67 -3.45
N THR A 238 4.19 -1.75 -3.02
CA THR A 238 4.53 -2.90 -3.87
C THR A 238 3.31 -3.44 -4.62
N SER A 239 2.11 -3.41 -4.03
CA SER A 239 0.88 -3.86 -4.69
C SER A 239 0.44 -2.95 -5.86
N VAL A 240 0.56 -1.63 -5.70
CA VAL A 240 0.27 -0.67 -6.77
C VAL A 240 1.32 -0.77 -7.88
N PHE A 241 2.59 -0.85 -7.52
CA PHE A 241 3.67 -1.00 -8.51
C PHE A 241 3.48 -2.27 -9.34
N GLY A 242 3.17 -3.39 -8.70
CA GLY A 242 2.85 -4.68 -9.36
C GLY A 242 1.63 -4.63 -10.29
N THR A 243 0.77 -3.61 -10.16
CA THR A 243 -0.32 -3.39 -11.11
C THR A 243 0.20 -2.80 -12.43
N LEU A 244 1.22 -1.94 -12.39
CA LEU A 244 1.72 -1.15 -13.53
C LEU A 244 3.01 -1.70 -14.16
N ALA A 245 3.78 -2.49 -13.41
CA ALA A 245 5.09 -3.01 -13.79
C ALA A 245 5.40 -4.33 -13.08
N GLU A 246 6.34 -5.08 -13.64
CA GLU A 246 6.92 -6.25 -12.95
C GLU A 246 7.82 -5.75 -11.81
N ILE A 247 7.72 -6.37 -10.63
CA ILE A 247 8.43 -5.92 -9.41
C ILE A 247 9.96 -5.87 -9.62
N ASP A 248 10.50 -6.78 -10.42
CA ASP A 248 11.94 -6.88 -10.73
C ASP A 248 12.51 -5.67 -11.47
N GLN A 249 11.66 -4.85 -12.10
CA GLN A 249 12.10 -3.61 -12.77
C GLN A 249 12.59 -2.59 -11.75
N GLY A 250 12.06 -2.60 -10.51
CA GLY A 250 12.46 -1.73 -9.39
C GLY A 250 12.13 -0.23 -9.54
N ARG A 251 12.17 0.29 -10.78
CA ARG A 251 11.89 1.67 -11.16
C ARG A 251 11.42 1.69 -12.61
N VAL A 252 10.34 2.41 -12.89
CA VAL A 252 9.81 2.58 -14.25
C VAL A 252 9.30 3.98 -14.48
N MET A 253 9.25 4.44 -15.73
CA MET A 253 8.53 5.66 -16.08
C MET A 253 7.01 5.44 -15.97
N VAL A 254 6.31 6.41 -15.39
CA VAL A 254 4.84 6.46 -15.29
C VAL A 254 4.35 7.86 -15.65
N ASP A 255 3.15 7.93 -16.23
CA ASP A 255 2.42 9.18 -16.39
C ASP A 255 1.36 9.28 -15.29
N TRP A 256 1.18 10.47 -14.72
CA TRP A 256 0.20 10.67 -13.67
C TRP A 256 -0.43 12.05 -13.69
N ALA A 257 -1.64 12.14 -13.16
CA ALA A 257 -2.37 13.40 -13.03
C ALA A 257 -3.20 13.38 -11.74
N TRP A 258 -3.47 14.57 -11.20
CA TRP A 258 -4.34 14.70 -10.04
C TRP A 258 -5.79 14.39 -10.43
N LEU A 259 -6.53 13.71 -9.55
CA LEU A 259 -7.97 13.49 -9.73
C LEU A 259 -8.81 14.69 -9.25
N GLU A 260 -8.20 15.60 -8.50
CA GLU A 260 -8.79 16.77 -7.87
C GLU A 260 -7.77 17.91 -7.84
N SER A 261 -8.22 19.16 -7.75
CA SER A 261 -7.32 20.32 -7.90
C SER A 261 -6.24 20.35 -6.82
N SER A 262 -4.97 20.28 -7.22
CA SER A 262 -3.83 20.44 -6.31
C SER A 262 -3.52 21.92 -6.06
N PRO A 263 -3.17 22.31 -4.81
CA PRO A 263 -2.73 23.67 -4.50
C PRO A 263 -1.33 24.01 -5.03
N VAL A 264 -0.60 23.03 -5.59
CA VAL A 264 0.78 23.21 -6.08
C VAL A 264 0.85 22.99 -7.60
N ASN A 265 1.53 23.91 -8.28
CA ASN A 265 1.96 23.70 -9.66
C ASN A 265 3.27 22.90 -9.68
N VAL A 266 3.19 21.60 -9.97
CA VAL A 266 4.34 20.68 -9.95
C VAL A 266 5.44 21.12 -10.93
N THR A 267 5.09 21.75 -12.06
CA THR A 267 6.06 22.17 -13.10
C THR A 267 7.00 23.30 -12.66
N THR A 268 6.64 24.02 -11.60
CA THR A 268 7.43 25.15 -11.09
C THR A 268 8.30 24.77 -9.89
N VAL A 269 8.27 23.50 -9.46
CA VAL A 269 9.04 23.03 -8.30
C VAL A 269 10.27 22.26 -8.79
N SER A 270 11.46 22.66 -8.34
CA SER A 270 12.76 22.09 -8.75
C SER A 270 13.69 21.88 -7.56
#